data_AF-A0A3B9Z988-F1
#
_entry.id   AF-A0A3B9Z988-F1
#
_cell.length_a   1.000
_cell.length_b   1.000
_cell.length_c   1.000
_cell.angle_alpha   90.00
_cell.angle_beta   90.00
_cell.angle_gamma   90.00
#
_symmetry.space_group_name_H-M   'P 1'
#
loop_
_entity.id
_entity.type
_entity.pdbx_description
1 polymer ?
#
loop_
_entity_poly.entity_id
_entity_poly.type
_entity_poly.pdbx_seq_one_letter_code
_entity_poly.pdbx_strand_id
1 'polypeptide(L)'
;MLNTSDLFVMLIIGIMGFVIPGTLSLWNIYNCLSEKPKWEKFISSTTVWVGGMFYLMLFGVSFETAGDWNEQVTIVQYHYSISSKYGLISLIVFLGFVGYFVLLFVKADKLSPLISALSISFLVLMNVFQIVYAIQILKNVDGLEYLLYIYHANILLLSARVIHKHMKEELEVFRNRISANAEHQKFNWFYNKVDSISKYSIFVFVIFFIVIALIEIVFVLLGQGLDAPIKAFTETADWTFSKQIPPPPLEHDGHYLCTVAAGGHTNVVKPIRLGTRRNETIVVNRQLCIANAFEELIQDKTPRFHKKIRGAYDKYGYPLSRKITTPLRADFIYFLMKPLEWMFLLVLYLFDLRPEQRIARQYAYIEPKK
;
A
#
# COMPACT_ATOMS: atom_id res chain seq x y z
N MET A 1 -32.38 -3.45 4.80
CA MET A 1 -32.05 -3.22 6.22
C MET A 1 -30.69 -3.85 6.45
N LEU A 2 -29.66 -3.05 6.76
CA LEU A 2 -28.38 -3.59 7.23
C LEU A 2 -28.64 -4.32 8.55
N ASN A 3 -28.13 -5.54 8.69
CA ASN A 3 -28.27 -6.33 9.91
C ASN A 3 -27.54 -5.60 11.06
N THR A 4 -28.02 -5.72 12.29
CA THR A 4 -27.41 -5.03 13.45
C THR A 4 -25.93 -5.42 13.65
N SER A 5 -25.55 -6.64 13.25
CA SER A 5 -24.16 -7.11 13.18
C SER A 5 -23.31 -6.34 12.17
N ASP A 6 -23.85 -6.06 11.00
CA ASP A 6 -23.14 -5.39 9.91
C ASP A 6 -22.94 -3.91 10.23
N LEU A 7 -23.94 -3.30 10.87
CA LEU A 7 -23.83 -1.95 11.41
C LEU A 7 -22.74 -1.89 12.48
N PHE A 8 -22.68 -2.86 13.40
CA PHE A 8 -21.67 -2.91 14.45
C PHE A 8 -20.24 -3.08 13.90
N VAL A 9 -20.06 -3.96 12.91
CA VAL A 9 -18.77 -4.15 12.24
C VAL A 9 -18.33 -2.90 11.49
N MET A 10 -19.24 -2.24 10.76
CA MET A 10 -18.96 -0.96 10.08
C MET A 10 -18.59 0.15 11.08
N LEU A 11 -19.22 0.16 12.26
CA LEU A 11 -18.94 1.12 13.32
C LEU A 11 -17.55 0.88 13.95
N ILE A 12 -17.17 -0.38 14.16
CA ILE A 12 -15.82 -0.75 14.62
C ILE A 12 -14.77 -0.34 13.59
N ILE A 13 -14.99 -0.65 12.31
CA ILE A 13 -14.06 -0.28 11.22
C ILE A 13 -13.96 1.25 11.11
N GLY A 14 -15.08 1.97 11.24
CA GLY A 14 -15.09 3.43 11.25
C GLY A 14 -14.32 4.04 12.44
N ILE A 15 -14.49 3.49 13.64
CA ILE A 15 -13.76 3.94 14.84
C ILE A 15 -12.26 3.62 14.69
N MET A 16 -11.91 2.41 14.29
CA MET A 16 -10.52 1.99 14.15
C MET A 16 -9.79 2.71 13.00
N GLY A 17 -10.46 2.92 11.87
CA GLY A 17 -9.88 3.55 10.68
C GLY A 17 -9.78 5.07 10.76
N PHE A 18 -10.67 5.75 11.50
CA PHE A 18 -10.72 7.21 11.52
C PHE A 18 -10.53 7.84 12.90
N VAL A 19 -11.18 7.31 13.94
CA VAL A 19 -11.14 7.93 15.27
C VAL A 19 -9.76 7.75 15.90
N ILE A 20 -9.17 6.54 15.84
CA ILE A 20 -7.85 6.29 16.43
C ILE A 20 -6.75 7.09 15.70
N PRO A 21 -6.60 7.02 14.36
CA PRO A 21 -5.60 7.82 13.67
C PRO A 21 -5.83 9.33 13.81
N GLY A 22 -7.09 9.78 13.77
CA GLY A 22 -7.45 11.19 13.94
C GLY A 22 -7.11 11.71 15.33
N THR A 23 -7.44 10.98 16.39
CA THR A 23 -7.13 11.37 17.77
C THR A 23 -5.63 11.39 18.03
N LEU A 24 -4.89 10.40 17.55
CA LEU A 24 -3.42 10.39 17.63
C LEU A 24 -2.82 11.60 16.89
N SER A 25 -3.34 11.92 15.70
CA SER A 25 -2.91 13.09 14.92
C SER A 25 -3.12 14.40 15.68
N LEU A 26 -4.31 14.59 16.26
CA LEU A 26 -4.62 15.78 17.05
C LEU A 26 -3.69 15.91 18.27
N TRP A 27 -3.42 14.81 18.97
CA TRP A 27 -2.48 14.78 20.08
C TRP A 27 -1.04 15.08 19.65
N ASN A 28 -0.61 14.57 18.50
CA ASN A 28 0.71 14.88 17.96
C ASN A 28 0.83 16.35 17.57
N ILE A 29 -0.19 16.93 16.94
CA ILE A 29 -0.23 18.37 16.61
C ILE A 29 -0.16 19.19 17.90
N TYR A 30 -0.99 18.85 18.89
CA TYR A 30 -0.96 19.50 20.19
C TYR A 30 0.43 19.43 20.84
N ASN A 31 1.04 18.23 20.91
CA ASN A 31 2.35 18.05 21.52
C ASN A 31 3.47 18.72 20.74
N CYS A 32 3.33 18.85 19.42
CA CYS A 32 4.28 19.56 18.58
C CYS A 32 4.27 21.07 18.86
N LEU A 33 3.08 21.65 19.06
CA LEU A 33 2.88 23.08 19.26
C LEU A 33 2.94 23.51 20.74
N SER A 34 2.77 22.58 21.68
CA SER A 34 2.73 22.87 23.11
C SER A 34 4.13 23.07 23.69
N GLU A 35 4.27 24.13 24.49
CA GLU A 35 5.47 24.36 25.32
C GLU A 35 5.66 23.27 26.40
N LYS A 36 4.54 22.69 26.87
CA LYS A 36 4.50 21.64 27.90
C LYS A 36 3.75 20.43 27.33
N PRO A 37 4.42 19.57 26.56
CA PRO A 37 3.78 18.43 25.93
C PRO A 37 3.30 17.45 27.00
N LYS A 38 2.16 16.80 26.75
CA LYS A 38 1.56 15.84 27.67
C LYS A 38 1.68 14.45 27.08
N TRP A 39 2.18 13.52 27.89
CA TRP A 39 2.23 12.09 27.56
C TRP A 39 2.98 11.83 26.24
N GLU A 40 3.91 12.72 25.87
CA GLU A 40 4.60 12.76 24.58
C GLU A 40 5.14 11.39 24.20
N LYS A 41 5.94 10.78 25.08
CA LYS A 41 6.54 9.46 24.85
C LYS A 41 5.51 8.39 24.53
N PHE A 42 4.39 8.36 25.26
CA PHE A 42 3.33 7.37 25.08
C PHE A 42 2.56 7.59 23.77
N ILE A 43 2.09 8.81 23.53
CA ILE A 43 1.34 9.16 22.31
C ILE A 43 2.20 8.94 21.06
N SER A 44 3.44 9.43 21.08
CA SER A 44 4.41 9.25 20.00
C SER A 44 4.66 7.79 19.68
N SER A 45 4.96 6.98 20.71
CA SER A 45 5.19 5.53 20.52
C SER A 45 3.94 4.83 19.99
N THR A 46 2.77 5.18 20.52
CA THR A 46 1.49 4.65 20.05
C THR A 46 1.25 5.02 18.58
N THR A 47 1.56 6.24 18.19
CA THR A 47 1.44 6.69 16.79
C THR A 47 2.34 5.88 15.86
N VAL A 48 3.59 5.65 16.23
CA VAL A 48 4.52 4.85 15.42
C VAL A 48 4.04 3.41 15.29
N TRP A 49 3.76 2.73 16.40
CA TRP A 49 3.43 1.31 16.38
C TRP A 49 2.00 1.01 15.90
N VAL A 50 1.00 1.64 16.51
CA VAL A 50 -0.41 1.42 16.17
C VAL A 50 -0.73 2.05 14.81
N GLY A 51 -0.23 3.26 14.55
CA GLY A 51 -0.38 3.91 13.25
C GLY A 51 0.33 3.12 12.15
N GLY A 52 1.53 2.59 12.41
CA GLY A 52 2.26 1.74 11.46
C GLY A 52 1.53 0.43 11.17
N MET A 53 0.92 -0.20 12.19
CA MET A 53 0.10 -1.38 11.99
C MET A 53 -1.12 -1.09 11.11
N PHE A 54 -1.84 0.01 11.38
CA PHE A 54 -2.96 0.43 10.54
C PHE A 54 -2.52 0.78 9.12
N TYR A 55 -1.36 1.42 8.97
CA TYR A 55 -0.78 1.71 7.67
C TYR A 55 -0.54 0.42 6.87
N LEU A 56 0.10 -0.59 7.46
CA LEU A 56 0.38 -1.87 6.80
C LEU A 56 -0.91 -2.64 6.48
N MET A 57 -1.89 -2.63 7.38
CA MET A 57 -3.20 -3.26 7.13
C MET A 57 -3.94 -2.59 5.99
N LEU A 58 -4.03 -1.25 6.00
CA LEU A 58 -4.69 -0.50 4.94
C LEU A 58 -3.96 -0.69 3.61
N PHE A 59 -2.62 -0.61 3.60
CA PHE A 59 -1.82 -0.84 2.41
C PHE A 59 -2.03 -2.25 1.85
N GLY A 60 -2.01 -3.29 2.71
CA GLY A 60 -2.19 -4.68 2.27
C GLY A 60 -3.61 -5.00 1.78
N VAL A 61 -4.63 -4.32 2.30
CA VAL A 61 -6.02 -4.47 1.83
C VAL A 61 -6.25 -3.70 0.53
N SER A 62 -5.64 -2.53 0.37
CA SER A 62 -5.79 -1.67 -0.81
C SER A 62 -4.94 -2.13 -1.99
N PHE A 63 -3.71 -2.59 -1.73
CA PHE A 63 -2.73 -2.93 -2.74
C PHE A 63 -2.27 -4.36 -2.53
N GLU A 64 -3.00 -5.31 -3.12
CA GLU A 64 -2.61 -6.72 -3.13
C GLU A 64 -1.36 -6.89 -4.01
N THR A 65 -0.18 -6.79 -3.39
CA THR A 65 1.10 -6.90 -4.11
C THR A 65 1.52 -8.35 -4.29
N ALA A 66 1.95 -8.75 -5.50
CA ALA A 66 2.14 -10.17 -5.85
C ALA A 66 3.52 -10.55 -6.43
N GLY A 67 4.44 -9.60 -6.66
CA GLY A 67 5.78 -9.90 -7.17
C GLY A 67 6.56 -8.66 -7.64
N ASP A 68 7.83 -8.84 -8.01
CA ASP A 68 8.61 -7.81 -8.71
C ASP A 68 8.10 -7.60 -10.14
N TRP A 69 8.45 -6.47 -10.74
CA TRP A 69 7.96 -6.03 -12.06
C TRP A 69 8.10 -7.04 -13.21
N ASN A 70 9.04 -7.98 -13.10
CA ASN A 70 9.34 -8.98 -14.13
C ASN A 70 8.51 -10.27 -13.98
N GLU A 71 7.71 -10.38 -12.93
CA GLU A 71 6.82 -11.51 -12.70
C GLU A 71 5.44 -11.24 -13.29
N GLN A 72 4.74 -12.29 -13.72
CA GLN A 72 3.37 -12.15 -14.18
C GLN A 72 2.41 -12.12 -13.00
N VAL A 73 1.70 -11.01 -12.84
CA VAL A 73 0.65 -10.83 -11.84
C VAL A 73 -0.74 -10.83 -12.48
N THR A 74 -1.79 -11.03 -11.69
CA THR A 74 -3.17 -10.91 -12.17
C THR A 74 -3.59 -9.45 -12.32
N ILE A 75 -4.63 -9.17 -13.11
CA ILE A 75 -5.12 -7.80 -13.39
C ILE A 75 -5.53 -7.02 -12.12
N VAL A 76 -5.86 -7.72 -11.04
CA VAL A 76 -6.31 -7.12 -9.76
C VAL A 76 -5.17 -6.92 -8.77
N GLN A 77 -3.97 -7.41 -9.07
CA GLN A 77 -2.80 -7.33 -8.22
C GLN A 77 -1.84 -6.24 -8.70
N TYR A 78 -1.01 -5.75 -7.78
CA TYR A 78 0.04 -4.79 -8.05
C TYR A 78 1.42 -5.46 -7.98
N HIS A 79 2.39 -4.95 -8.72
CA HIS A 79 3.78 -5.27 -8.45
C HIS A 79 4.26 -4.56 -7.17
N TYR A 80 5.37 -4.99 -6.58
CA TYR A 80 5.93 -4.35 -5.40
C TYR A 80 6.20 -2.85 -5.63
N SER A 81 5.82 -2.03 -4.64
CA SER A 81 6.00 -0.57 -4.64
C SER A 81 7.46 -0.14 -4.56
N ILE A 82 8.32 -1.04 -4.08
CA ILE A 82 9.77 -0.92 -4.03
C ILE A 82 10.33 -2.26 -4.50
N SER A 83 11.31 -2.22 -5.41
CA SER A 83 11.92 -3.46 -5.90
C SER A 83 12.63 -4.22 -4.78
N SER A 84 12.41 -5.54 -4.74
CA SER A 84 12.97 -6.42 -3.70
C SER A 84 14.51 -6.46 -3.72
N LYS A 85 15.10 -6.18 -4.89
CA LYS A 85 16.56 -6.15 -5.11
C LYS A 85 17.28 -5.12 -4.23
N TYR A 86 16.60 -4.05 -3.85
CA TYR A 86 17.17 -2.92 -3.09
C TYR A 86 16.68 -2.90 -1.63
N GLY A 87 16.51 -4.09 -1.04
CA GLY A 87 16.01 -4.25 0.33
C GLY A 87 16.79 -3.51 1.42
N LEU A 88 18.06 -3.13 1.18
CA LEU A 88 18.87 -2.33 2.11
C LEU A 88 18.24 -0.98 2.47
N ILE A 89 17.38 -0.43 1.62
CA ILE A 89 16.67 0.82 1.92
C ILE A 89 15.77 0.66 3.16
N SER A 90 15.22 -0.53 3.39
CA SER A 90 14.44 -0.81 4.61
C SER A 90 15.27 -0.67 5.90
N LEU A 91 16.58 -0.96 5.83
CA LEU A 91 17.50 -0.78 6.96
C LEU A 91 17.68 0.70 7.31
N ILE A 92 17.73 1.58 6.31
CA ILE A 92 17.84 3.04 6.53
C ILE A 92 16.60 3.55 7.26
N VAL A 93 15.42 3.10 6.84
CA VAL A 93 14.15 3.44 7.51
C VAL A 93 14.13 2.93 8.95
N PHE A 94 14.55 1.68 9.17
CA PHE A 94 14.66 1.10 10.52
C PHE A 94 15.60 1.93 11.41
N LEU A 95 16.79 2.28 10.92
CA LEU A 95 17.75 3.11 11.66
C LEU A 95 17.20 4.53 11.93
N GLY A 96 16.36 5.06 11.04
CA GLY A 96 15.63 6.30 11.27
C GLY A 96 14.67 6.22 12.45
N PHE A 97 13.90 5.14 12.57
CA PHE A 97 13.05 4.90 13.74
C PHE A 97 13.86 4.66 15.03
N VAL A 98 14.99 3.96 14.94
CA VAL A 98 15.91 3.81 16.08
C VAL A 98 16.41 5.18 16.53
N GLY A 99 16.90 6.01 15.60
CA GLY A 99 17.32 7.38 15.89
C GLY A 99 16.20 8.23 16.50
N TYR A 100 14.99 8.12 15.97
CA TYR A 100 13.80 8.76 16.53
C TYR A 100 13.58 8.37 18.00
N PHE A 101 13.58 7.09 18.33
CA PHE A 101 13.33 6.62 19.69
C PHE A 101 14.48 6.98 20.66
N VAL A 102 15.74 6.96 20.19
CA VAL A 102 16.88 7.44 20.98
C VAL A 102 16.66 8.89 21.38
N LEU A 103 16.31 9.77 20.43
CA LEU A 103 16.05 11.19 20.69
C LEU A 103 14.77 11.43 21.53
N LEU A 104 13.78 10.54 21.42
CA LEU A 104 12.52 10.67 22.18
C LEU A 104 12.71 10.31 23.66
N PHE A 105 13.46 9.24 23.94
CA PHE A 105 13.55 8.66 25.28
C PHE A 105 14.74 9.18 26.09
N VAL A 106 15.86 9.47 25.43
CA VAL A 106 17.11 9.91 26.06
C VAL A 106 17.22 11.42 25.94
N LYS A 107 17.48 12.09 27.06
CA LYS A 107 17.71 13.53 27.10
C LYS A 107 19.07 13.88 26.49
N ALA A 108 19.19 15.09 25.93
CA ALA A 108 20.42 15.54 25.28
C ALA A 108 21.66 15.51 26.19
N ASP A 109 21.49 15.80 27.49
CA ASP A 109 22.58 15.80 28.48
C ASP A 109 23.25 14.44 28.68
N LYS A 110 22.57 13.35 28.31
CA LYS A 110 23.05 11.96 28.43
C LYS A 110 23.49 11.36 27.10
N LEU A 111 23.27 12.06 25.99
CA LEU A 111 23.66 11.60 24.66
C LEU A 111 25.05 12.14 24.32
N SER A 112 25.88 11.27 23.74
CA SER A 112 27.12 11.76 23.13
C SER A 112 26.77 12.53 21.85
N PRO A 113 27.53 13.59 21.50
CA PRO A 113 27.26 14.38 20.30
C PRO A 113 27.19 13.53 19.03
N LEU A 114 28.02 12.49 18.92
CA LEU A 114 28.04 11.59 17.78
C LEU A 114 26.74 10.78 17.66
N ILE A 115 26.23 10.20 18.76
CA ILE A 115 24.99 9.42 18.74
C ILE A 115 23.81 10.32 18.37
N SER A 116 23.76 11.55 18.89
CA SER A 116 22.71 12.50 18.51
C SER A 116 22.80 12.88 17.03
N ALA A 117 23.99 13.22 16.54
CA ALA A 117 24.18 13.55 15.13
C ALA A 117 23.78 12.39 14.21
N LEU A 118 24.21 11.16 14.50
CA LEU A 118 23.81 9.95 13.75
C LEU A 118 22.29 9.75 13.79
N SER A 119 21.67 9.90 14.96
CA SER A 119 20.23 9.75 15.13
C SER A 119 19.44 10.77 14.29
N ILE A 120 19.87 12.03 14.30
CA ILE A 120 19.28 13.09 13.48
C ILE A 120 19.49 12.80 11.98
N SER A 121 20.69 12.36 11.58
CA SER A 121 20.98 12.04 10.18
C SER A 121 20.09 10.93 9.63
N PHE A 122 19.97 9.80 10.33
CA PHE A 122 19.09 8.70 9.90
C PHE A 122 17.61 9.09 9.94
N LEU A 123 17.19 9.88 10.92
CA LEU A 123 15.83 10.41 11.00
C LEU A 123 15.49 11.32 9.80
N VAL A 124 16.42 12.18 9.38
CA VAL A 124 16.26 13.01 8.17
C VAL A 124 16.19 12.15 6.92
N LEU A 125 17.06 11.15 6.76
CA LEU A 125 17.00 10.22 5.63
C LEU A 125 15.67 9.45 5.57
N MET A 126 15.16 9.01 6.73
CA MET A 126 13.85 8.39 6.82
C MET A 126 12.73 9.34 6.39
N ASN A 127 12.77 10.63 6.77
CA ASN A 127 11.76 11.60 6.31
C ASN A 127 11.80 11.80 4.80
N VAL A 128 12.99 11.89 4.21
CA VAL A 128 13.14 11.96 2.75
C VAL A 128 12.53 10.72 2.10
N PHE A 129 12.86 9.53 2.61
CA PHE A 129 12.28 8.28 2.12
C PHE A 129 10.75 8.27 2.23
N GLN A 130 10.18 8.66 3.37
CA GLN A 130 8.72 8.69 3.57
C GLN A 130 8.03 9.62 2.57
N ILE A 131 8.59 10.81 2.32
CA ILE A 131 8.05 11.74 1.31
C ILE A 131 8.11 11.13 -0.09
N VAL A 132 9.25 10.56 -0.48
CA VAL A 132 9.42 9.91 -1.78
C VAL A 132 8.46 8.72 -1.91
N TYR A 133 8.30 7.92 -0.86
CA TYR A 133 7.40 6.77 -0.85
C TYR A 133 5.92 7.18 -0.90
N ALA A 134 5.54 8.28 -0.23
CA ALA A 134 4.21 8.86 -0.36
C ALA A 134 3.91 9.26 -1.82
N ILE A 135 4.89 9.85 -2.52
CA ILE A 135 4.74 10.16 -3.95
C ILE A 135 4.71 8.88 -4.79
N GLN A 136 5.52 7.87 -4.46
CA GLN A 136 5.57 6.59 -5.18
C GLN A 136 4.18 5.94 -5.29
N ILE A 137 3.40 5.96 -4.20
CA ILE A 137 2.08 5.34 -4.18
C ILE A 137 0.96 6.22 -4.76
N LEU A 138 1.22 7.52 -4.98
CA LEU A 138 0.23 8.55 -5.29
C LEU A 138 -0.73 8.19 -6.43
N LYS A 139 -0.22 7.64 -7.53
CA LYS A 139 -1.02 7.29 -8.71
C LYS A 139 -2.20 6.36 -8.39
N ASN A 140 -2.03 5.47 -7.42
CA ASN A 140 -2.99 4.41 -7.11
C ASN A 140 -3.83 4.71 -5.86
N VAL A 141 -3.54 5.82 -5.15
CA VAL A 141 -4.25 6.19 -3.92
C VAL A 141 -5.55 6.92 -4.24
N ASP A 142 -6.68 6.35 -3.83
CA ASP A 142 -8.01 6.98 -3.88
C ASP A 142 -8.86 6.75 -2.60
N GLY A 143 -9.90 7.59 -2.41
CA GLY A 143 -10.90 7.40 -1.35
C GLY A 143 -10.33 7.24 0.07
N LEU A 144 -10.40 6.02 0.62
CA LEU A 144 -9.92 5.71 1.97
C LEU A 144 -8.40 5.65 2.08
N GLU A 145 -7.70 5.44 0.97
CA GLU A 145 -6.23 5.28 0.95
C GLU A 145 -5.51 6.59 1.26
N TYR A 146 -6.18 7.74 1.18
CA TYR A 146 -5.64 9.01 1.67
C TYR A 146 -5.28 8.96 3.17
N LEU A 147 -5.86 8.03 3.95
CA LEU A 147 -5.47 7.79 5.34
C LEU A 147 -4.01 7.34 5.49
N LEU A 148 -3.41 6.73 4.45
CA LEU A 148 -1.98 6.40 4.43
C LEU A 148 -1.12 7.66 4.60
N TYR A 149 -1.54 8.80 4.05
CA TYR A 149 -0.82 10.07 4.18
C TYR A 149 -0.95 10.71 5.56
N ILE A 150 -1.99 10.36 6.33
CA ILE A 150 -2.08 10.79 7.73
C ILE A 150 -0.92 10.19 8.52
N TYR A 151 -0.57 8.93 8.27
CA TYR A 151 0.59 8.32 8.91
C TYR A 151 1.89 9.02 8.50
N HIS A 152 2.11 9.25 7.20
CA HIS A 152 3.27 10.01 6.68
C HIS A 152 3.40 11.38 7.34
N ALA A 153 2.32 12.15 7.42
CA ALA A 153 2.28 13.47 8.04
C ALA A 153 2.62 13.41 9.54
N ASN A 154 2.10 12.40 10.26
CA ASN A 154 2.42 12.20 11.67
C ASN A 154 3.89 11.89 11.89
N ILE A 155 4.50 11.03 11.08
CA ILE A 155 5.93 10.71 11.21
C ILE A 155 6.79 11.97 11.00
N LEU A 156 6.47 12.80 9.99
CA LEU A 156 7.16 14.08 9.77
C LEU A 156 7.00 15.04 10.96
N LEU A 157 5.79 15.13 11.51
CA LEU A 157 5.48 15.97 12.67
C LEU A 157 6.25 15.51 13.92
N LEU A 158 6.25 14.20 14.19
CA LEU A 158 7.00 13.60 15.29
C LEU A 158 8.50 13.82 15.14
N SER A 159 9.03 13.70 13.92
CA SER A 159 10.43 14.00 13.63
C SER A 159 10.75 15.48 13.90
N ALA A 160 9.95 16.41 13.39
CA ALA A 160 10.16 17.83 13.60
C ALA A 160 10.15 18.18 15.09
N ARG A 161 9.21 17.58 15.84
CA ARG A 161 9.11 17.75 17.28
C ARG A 161 10.35 17.23 18.01
N VAL A 162 10.80 16.00 17.76
CA VAL A 162 11.91 15.42 18.51
C VAL A 162 13.23 16.15 18.20
N ILE A 163 13.44 16.58 16.96
CA ILE A 163 14.61 17.38 16.56
C ILE A 163 14.55 18.74 17.27
N HIS A 164 13.41 19.42 17.24
CA HIS A 164 13.25 20.72 17.91
C HIS A 164 13.50 20.61 19.42
N LYS A 165 12.96 19.58 20.06
CA LYS A 165 13.18 19.29 21.48
C LYS A 165 14.66 19.03 21.77
N HIS A 166 15.32 18.16 20.98
CA HIS A 166 16.75 17.86 21.16
C HIS A 166 17.60 19.12 21.00
N MET A 167 17.32 19.95 19.98
CA MET A 167 18.01 21.23 19.78
C MET A 167 17.84 22.15 21.00
N LYS A 168 16.63 22.24 21.56
CA LYS A 168 16.37 23.04 22.75
C LYS A 168 17.13 22.51 23.98
N GLU A 169 17.14 21.20 24.19
CA GLU A 169 17.87 20.60 25.31
C GLU A 169 19.39 20.80 25.19
N GLU A 170 19.97 20.64 23.99
CA GLU A 170 21.40 20.94 23.73
C GLU A 170 21.73 22.41 24.02
N LEU A 171 20.83 23.33 23.65
CA LEU A 171 20.99 24.76 23.95
C LEU A 171 21.06 25.04 25.44
N GLU A 172 20.20 24.38 26.22
CA GLU A 172 20.15 24.53 27.67
C GLU A 172 21.41 23.95 28.32
N VAL A 173 21.86 22.75 27.91
CA VAL A 173 23.11 22.13 28.39
C VAL A 173 24.30 23.03 28.09
N PHE A 174 24.37 23.56 26.87
CA PHE A 174 25.44 24.46 26.47
C PHE A 174 25.44 25.77 27.28
N ARG A 175 24.28 26.41 27.46
CA ARG A 175 24.16 27.62 28.29
C ARG A 175 24.60 27.39 29.73
N ASN A 176 24.21 26.26 30.32
CA ASN A 176 24.59 25.92 31.69
C ASN A 176 26.12 25.78 31.83
N ARG A 177 26.78 25.13 30.85
CA ARG A 177 28.25 25.02 30.81
C ARG A 177 28.95 26.37 30.69
N ILE A 178 28.41 27.29 29.88
CA ILE A 178 28.94 28.67 29.78
C ILE A 178 28.76 29.40 31.10
N SER A 179 27.56 29.35 31.70
CA SER A 179 27.27 30.10 32.92
C SER A 179 28.18 29.70 34.09
N ALA A 180 28.59 28.43 34.15
CA ALA A 180 29.58 27.96 35.12
C ALA A 180 31.01 28.49 34.86
N ASN A 181 31.35 28.83 33.62
CA ASN A 181 32.67 29.33 33.20
C ASN A 181 32.73 30.87 33.08
N ALA A 182 31.65 31.58 33.42
CA ALA A 182 31.45 33.00 33.12
C ALA A 182 32.23 34.00 34.03
N GLU A 183 33.16 33.55 34.89
CA GLU A 183 34.02 34.46 35.67
C GLU A 183 34.98 35.32 34.81
N HIS A 184 35.08 35.10 33.49
CA HIS A 184 35.97 35.87 32.60
C HIS A 184 35.22 36.75 31.59
N GLN A 185 35.00 38.00 32.00
CA GLN A 185 34.08 38.99 31.42
C GLN A 185 34.38 39.44 29.97
N LYS A 186 35.63 39.36 29.49
CA LYS A 186 36.03 39.80 28.14
C LYS A 186 35.80 38.75 27.04
N PHE A 187 35.61 37.48 27.40
CA PHE A 187 35.42 36.37 26.45
C PHE A 187 33.97 36.25 25.93
N ASN A 188 33.02 36.87 26.64
CA ASN A 188 31.59 36.72 26.42
C ASN A 188 31.09 37.44 25.14
N TRP A 189 31.65 38.60 24.79
CA TRP A 189 31.08 39.46 23.73
C TRP A 189 31.30 38.94 22.29
N PHE A 190 32.47 38.35 22.00
CA PHE A 190 32.81 37.79 20.67
C PHE A 190 32.18 36.40 20.43
N TYR A 191 32.04 35.60 21.50
CA TYR A 191 31.36 34.28 21.46
C TYR A 191 29.84 34.40 21.28
N ASN A 192 29.25 35.45 21.85
CA ASN A 192 27.81 35.76 21.78
C ASN A 192 27.29 36.07 20.38
N LYS A 193 28.15 36.17 19.35
CA LYS A 193 27.71 36.50 17.99
C LYS A 193 27.54 35.29 17.06
N VAL A 194 28.15 34.12 17.32
CA VAL A 194 28.04 32.98 16.38
C VAL A 194 27.98 31.56 17.03
N ASP A 195 28.95 31.05 17.79
CA ASP A 195 29.42 29.70 17.36
C ASP A 195 29.54 28.58 18.42
N SER A 196 28.40 27.98 18.79
CA SER A 196 28.36 26.58 19.25
C SER A 196 27.12 25.83 18.78
N ILE A 197 25.99 26.53 18.66
CA ILE A 197 24.77 25.99 18.03
C ILE A 197 25.01 25.85 16.54
N SER A 198 25.56 26.90 15.92
CA SER A 198 26.05 26.89 14.55
C SER A 198 27.07 25.76 14.35
N LYS A 199 28.10 25.64 15.21
CA LYS A 199 29.05 24.51 15.17
C LYS A 199 28.40 23.14 15.33
N TYR A 200 27.42 22.99 16.23
CA TYR A 200 26.72 21.73 16.42
C TYR A 200 25.85 21.36 15.21
N SER A 201 25.11 22.33 14.66
CA SER A 201 24.36 22.14 13.42
C SER A 201 25.27 21.82 12.23
N ILE A 202 26.43 22.48 12.12
CA ILE A 202 27.46 22.16 11.12
C ILE A 202 28.00 20.75 11.37
N PHE A 203 28.23 20.36 12.62
CA PHE A 203 28.68 19.01 12.97
C PHE A 203 27.65 17.96 12.55
N VAL A 204 26.36 18.14 12.88
CA VAL A 204 25.27 17.27 12.43
C VAL A 204 25.21 17.21 10.90
N PHE A 205 25.40 18.35 10.21
CA PHE A 205 25.44 18.43 8.76
C PHE A 205 26.62 17.64 8.17
N VAL A 206 27.82 17.75 8.74
CA VAL A 206 29.00 16.98 8.32
C VAL A 206 28.76 15.48 8.53
N ILE A 207 28.25 15.09 9.70
CA ILE A 207 27.92 13.69 9.99
C ILE A 207 26.87 13.16 9.02
N PHE A 208 25.86 13.96 8.66
CA PHE A 208 24.86 13.58 7.66
C PHE A 208 25.47 13.24 6.30
N PHE A 209 26.40 14.06 5.80
CA PHE A 209 27.11 13.75 4.55
C PHE A 209 28.01 12.52 4.67
N ILE A 210 28.66 12.32 5.82
CA ILE A 210 29.45 11.10 6.07
C ILE A 210 28.53 9.87 6.05
N VAL A 211 27.36 9.93 6.67
CA VAL A 211 26.38 8.84 6.67
C VAL A 211 25.92 8.51 5.25
N ILE A 212 25.62 9.52 4.42
CA ILE A 212 25.27 9.31 3.00
C ILE A 212 26.42 8.61 2.26
N ALA A 213 27.65 9.12 2.38
CA ALA A 213 28.80 8.54 1.71
C ALA A 213 29.05 7.08 2.14
N LEU A 214 28.88 6.76 3.43
CA LEU A 214 28.98 5.40 3.93
C LEU A 214 27.89 4.49 3.35
N ILE A 215 26.65 4.97 3.27
CA ILE A 215 25.54 4.22 2.65
C ILE A 215 25.83 3.95 1.17
N GLU A 216 26.30 4.95 0.42
CA GLU A 216 26.69 4.81 -0.99
C GLU A 216 27.80 3.78 -1.18
N ILE A 217 28.83 3.81 -0.34
CA ILE A 217 29.90 2.80 -0.33
C ILE A 217 29.30 1.40 -0.08
N VAL A 218 28.39 1.26 0.88
CA VAL A 218 27.73 -0.02 1.16
C VAL A 218 26.94 -0.52 -0.05
N PHE A 219 26.20 0.34 -0.75
CA PHE A 219 25.49 -0.05 -1.96
C PHE A 219 26.44 -0.53 -3.07
N VAL A 220 27.59 0.13 -3.25
CA VAL A 220 28.61 -0.28 -4.22
C VAL A 220 29.22 -1.62 -3.83
N LEU A 221 29.62 -1.80 -2.57
CA LEU A 221 30.24 -3.03 -2.07
C LEU A 221 29.30 -4.24 -2.17
N LEU A 222 28.00 -4.04 -2.01
CA LEU A 222 26.98 -5.08 -2.14
C LEU A 222 26.48 -5.25 -3.58
N GLY A 223 27.09 -4.56 -4.55
CA GLY A 223 26.80 -4.70 -5.97
C GLY A 223 25.48 -4.05 -6.43
N GLN A 224 24.84 -3.23 -5.59
CA GLN A 224 23.60 -2.51 -5.94
C GLN A 224 23.86 -1.23 -6.75
N GLY A 225 25.05 -0.65 -6.63
CA GLY A 225 25.46 0.57 -7.34
C GLY A 225 25.03 1.87 -6.65
N LEU A 226 25.58 3.01 -7.09
CA LEU A 226 25.28 4.34 -6.51
C LEU A 226 23.84 4.80 -6.81
N ASP A 227 23.23 4.27 -7.86
CA ASP A 227 21.86 4.56 -8.27
C ASP A 227 20.81 3.64 -7.60
N ALA A 228 21.22 2.80 -6.65
CA ALA A 228 20.34 1.91 -5.89
C ALA A 228 19.11 2.61 -5.28
N PRO A 229 19.22 3.79 -4.61
CA PRO A 229 18.05 4.50 -4.10
C PRO A 229 17.05 4.89 -5.19
N ILE A 230 17.51 5.18 -6.41
CA ILE A 230 16.65 5.57 -7.53
C ILE A 230 16.04 4.32 -8.17
N LYS A 231 16.85 3.29 -8.39
CA LYS A 231 16.42 2.01 -8.97
C LYS A 231 15.38 1.31 -8.10
N ALA A 232 15.45 1.45 -6.79
CA ALA A 232 14.44 0.90 -5.87
C ALA A 232 13.00 1.34 -6.18
N PHE A 233 12.80 2.57 -6.65
CA PHE A 233 11.48 3.11 -7.02
C PHE A 233 11.20 3.06 -8.52
N THR A 234 12.22 2.88 -9.36
CA THR A 234 12.09 2.95 -10.83
C THR A 234 12.13 1.58 -11.49
N GLU A 235 12.81 0.59 -10.89
CA GLU A 235 12.73 -0.85 -11.24
C GLU A 235 11.48 -1.50 -10.65
N THR A 236 10.35 -0.81 -10.76
CA THR A 236 9.02 -1.29 -10.38
C THR A 236 8.06 -1.11 -11.55
N ALA A 237 6.86 -1.69 -11.44
CA ALA A 237 5.73 -1.47 -12.33
C ALA A 237 4.55 -0.89 -11.54
N ASP A 238 3.60 -0.25 -12.22
CA ASP A 238 2.31 0.27 -11.67
C ASP A 238 2.34 1.59 -10.87
N TRP A 239 3.45 1.93 -10.23
CA TRP A 239 3.59 3.09 -9.32
C TRP A 239 4.06 4.38 -9.99
N THR A 240 4.01 5.51 -9.28
CA THR A 240 4.30 6.85 -9.81
C THR A 240 5.67 6.99 -10.48
N PHE A 241 6.73 6.44 -9.87
CA PHE A 241 8.09 6.51 -10.45
C PHE A 241 8.47 5.28 -11.29
N SER A 242 7.57 4.32 -11.46
CA SER A 242 7.83 3.07 -12.19
C SER A 242 8.25 3.33 -13.63
N LYS A 243 9.33 2.68 -14.08
CA LYS A 243 9.84 2.76 -15.45
C LYS A 243 9.80 1.44 -16.21
N GLN A 244 9.55 0.34 -15.52
CA GLN A 244 9.55 -0.98 -16.14
C GLN A 244 8.19 -1.27 -16.78
N ILE A 245 8.24 -1.99 -17.89
CA ILE A 245 7.05 -2.52 -18.55
C ILE A 245 6.91 -3.96 -18.04
N PRO A 246 5.89 -4.27 -17.24
CA PRO A 246 5.69 -5.62 -16.75
C PRO A 246 5.33 -6.57 -17.91
N PRO A 247 5.56 -7.89 -17.76
CA PRO A 247 5.02 -8.86 -18.70
C PRO A 247 3.49 -8.71 -18.77
N PRO A 248 2.85 -9.13 -19.88
CA PRO A 248 1.40 -9.07 -19.97
C PRO A 248 0.80 -9.79 -18.75
N PRO A 249 -0.16 -9.15 -18.05
CA PRO A 249 -0.77 -9.75 -16.87
C PRO A 249 -1.33 -11.11 -17.27
N LEU A 250 -1.38 -12.04 -16.32
CA LEU A 250 -2.13 -13.27 -16.55
C LEU A 250 -3.55 -12.84 -16.88
N GLU A 251 -3.94 -13.02 -18.15
CA GLU A 251 -5.24 -12.58 -18.59
C GLU A 251 -6.26 -13.32 -17.75
N HIS A 252 -7.14 -12.56 -17.10
CA HIS A 252 -8.41 -13.11 -16.70
C HIS A 252 -9.29 -13.18 -17.95
N ASP A 253 -8.87 -13.96 -18.95
CA ASP A 253 -9.50 -13.89 -20.26
C ASP A 253 -10.88 -14.53 -20.17
N GLY A 254 -11.90 -13.68 -20.23
CA GLY A 254 -13.21 -14.15 -19.88
C GLY A 254 -14.34 -13.20 -20.21
N HIS A 255 -15.38 -13.79 -20.79
CA HIS A 255 -16.75 -13.30 -20.66
C HIS A 255 -17.01 -12.72 -19.28
N TYR A 256 -17.93 -11.76 -19.18
CA TYR A 256 -18.42 -11.22 -17.92
C TYR A 256 -18.61 -12.28 -16.82
N LEU A 257 -19.17 -13.45 -17.17
CA LEU A 257 -19.35 -14.55 -16.23
C LEU A 257 -18.05 -15.29 -15.85
N CYS A 258 -17.05 -15.34 -16.72
CA CYS A 258 -15.73 -15.87 -16.41
C CYS A 258 -14.98 -14.92 -15.46
N THR A 259 -15.03 -13.60 -15.69
CA THR A 259 -14.48 -12.59 -14.76
C THR A 259 -15.10 -12.70 -13.37
N VAL A 260 -16.41 -12.92 -13.32
CA VAL A 260 -17.15 -13.13 -12.06
C VAL A 260 -16.80 -14.47 -11.43
N ALA A 261 -16.75 -15.55 -12.21
CA ALA A 261 -16.45 -16.91 -11.73
C ALA A 261 -15.07 -17.03 -11.08
N ALA A 262 -14.19 -16.08 -11.35
CA ALA A 262 -12.79 -16.22 -11.06
C ALA A 262 -12.16 -15.01 -10.35
N GLY A 263 -12.84 -13.85 -10.37
CA GLY A 263 -12.49 -12.68 -9.57
C GLY A 263 -13.27 -12.55 -8.26
N GLY A 264 -14.39 -13.28 -8.08
CA GLY A 264 -15.16 -13.27 -6.83
C GLY A 264 -14.57 -14.18 -5.75
N HIS A 265 -15.03 -14.02 -4.50
CA HIS A 265 -14.57 -14.86 -3.40
C HIS A 265 -14.98 -16.32 -3.63
N THR A 266 -14.05 -17.24 -3.44
CA THR A 266 -14.24 -18.69 -3.69
C THR A 266 -15.47 -19.28 -2.98
N ASN A 267 -15.76 -18.79 -1.77
CA ASN A 267 -16.93 -19.20 -0.98
C ASN A 267 -18.28 -18.75 -1.58
N VAL A 268 -18.27 -17.68 -2.39
CA VAL A 268 -19.45 -17.08 -3.02
C VAL A 268 -19.64 -17.63 -4.43
N VAL A 269 -18.61 -17.52 -5.27
CA VAL A 269 -18.73 -17.84 -6.70
C VAL A 269 -18.57 -19.32 -7.02
N LYS A 270 -18.09 -20.11 -6.05
CA LYS A 270 -18.04 -21.59 -6.04
C LYS A 270 -17.46 -22.17 -7.35
N PRO A 271 -16.15 -21.98 -7.60
CA PRO A 271 -15.49 -22.60 -8.74
C PRO A 271 -15.54 -24.13 -8.64
N ILE A 272 -15.71 -24.81 -9.78
CA ILE A 272 -15.92 -26.27 -9.85
C ILE A 272 -14.70 -26.97 -10.47
N ARG A 273 -14.16 -26.41 -11.56
CA ARG A 273 -13.03 -26.98 -12.29
C ARG A 273 -12.33 -25.94 -13.14
N LEU A 274 -11.17 -26.30 -13.69
CA LEU A 274 -10.56 -25.59 -14.81
C LEU A 274 -11.19 -26.05 -16.13
N GLY A 275 -11.22 -25.16 -17.11
CA GLY A 275 -11.69 -25.41 -18.46
C GLY A 275 -10.84 -24.67 -19.50
N THR A 276 -11.08 -24.93 -20.78
CA THR A 276 -10.35 -24.26 -21.87
C THR A 276 -11.29 -23.42 -22.72
N ARG A 277 -10.88 -22.19 -23.02
CA ARG A 277 -11.59 -21.27 -23.92
C ARG A 277 -10.57 -20.53 -24.77
N ARG A 278 -10.72 -20.57 -26.10
CA ARG A 278 -9.80 -19.89 -27.05
C ARG A 278 -8.31 -20.24 -26.81
N ASN A 279 -8.03 -21.49 -26.45
CA ASN A 279 -6.70 -22.02 -26.07
C ASN A 279 -6.13 -21.51 -24.74
N GLU A 280 -6.94 -20.82 -23.92
CA GLU A 280 -6.53 -20.36 -22.60
C GLU A 280 -7.26 -21.13 -21.49
N THR A 281 -6.60 -21.26 -20.34
CA THR A 281 -7.17 -21.94 -19.17
C THR A 281 -8.02 -20.97 -18.38
N ILE A 282 -9.28 -21.32 -18.14
CA ILE A 282 -10.23 -20.50 -17.39
C ILE A 282 -10.76 -21.23 -16.16
N VAL A 283 -11.12 -20.49 -15.12
CA VAL A 283 -11.84 -21.03 -13.95
C VAL A 283 -13.32 -21.12 -14.26
N VAL A 284 -13.90 -22.30 -14.06
CA VAL A 284 -15.28 -22.60 -14.44
C VAL A 284 -16.12 -22.82 -13.20
N ASN A 285 -17.24 -22.10 -13.11
CA ASN A 285 -18.29 -22.35 -12.14
C ASN A 285 -19.60 -22.77 -12.84
N ARG A 286 -20.58 -23.24 -12.06
CA ARG A 286 -21.85 -23.75 -12.62
C ARG A 286 -22.63 -22.66 -13.38
N GLN A 287 -22.64 -21.44 -12.84
CA GLN A 287 -23.37 -20.32 -13.43
C GLN A 287 -22.86 -19.98 -14.84
N LEU A 288 -21.53 -20.00 -15.03
CA LEU A 288 -20.90 -19.84 -16.33
C LEU A 288 -21.32 -20.94 -17.32
N CYS A 289 -21.29 -22.21 -16.90
CA CYS A 289 -21.73 -23.32 -17.75
C CYS A 289 -23.19 -23.19 -18.19
N ILE A 290 -24.08 -22.78 -17.28
CA ILE A 290 -25.51 -22.60 -17.56
C ILE A 290 -25.73 -21.48 -18.58
N ALA A 291 -25.09 -20.33 -18.39
CA ALA A 291 -25.24 -19.20 -19.29
C ALA A 291 -24.73 -19.55 -20.71
N ASN A 292 -23.59 -20.24 -20.81
CA ASN A 292 -23.04 -20.64 -22.11
C ASN A 292 -23.89 -21.73 -22.78
N ALA A 293 -24.41 -22.69 -22.00
CA ALA A 293 -25.34 -23.70 -22.53
C ALA A 293 -26.64 -23.09 -23.05
N PHE A 294 -27.18 -22.09 -22.36
CA PHE A 294 -28.35 -21.33 -22.81
C PHE A 294 -28.06 -20.53 -24.07
N GLU A 295 -26.90 -19.86 -24.14
CA GLU A 295 -26.46 -19.15 -25.33
C GLU A 295 -26.37 -20.08 -26.55
N GLU A 296 -25.78 -21.27 -26.37
CA GLU A 296 -25.69 -22.31 -27.40
C GLU A 296 -27.08 -22.79 -27.85
N LEU A 297 -28.02 -23.04 -26.92
CA LEU A 297 -29.39 -23.44 -27.24
C LEU A 297 -30.13 -22.38 -28.08
N ILE A 298 -30.01 -21.11 -27.73
CA ILE A 298 -30.65 -20.01 -28.48
C ILE A 298 -29.98 -19.85 -29.85
N GLN A 299 -28.67 -20.04 -29.94
CA GLN A 299 -27.94 -20.02 -31.21
C GLN A 299 -28.45 -21.12 -32.15
N ASP A 300 -28.67 -22.34 -31.62
CA ASP A 300 -29.19 -23.48 -32.37
C ASP A 300 -30.64 -23.27 -32.83
N LYS A 301 -31.52 -22.81 -31.92
CA LYS A 301 -32.98 -22.76 -32.16
C LYS A 301 -33.45 -21.45 -32.80
N THR A 302 -32.81 -20.33 -32.47
CA THR A 302 -33.26 -18.98 -32.83
C THR A 302 -32.09 -18.04 -33.16
N PRO A 303 -31.33 -18.30 -34.23
CA PRO A 303 -30.06 -17.60 -34.51
C PRO A 303 -30.21 -16.08 -34.70
N ARG A 304 -31.36 -15.62 -35.23
CA ARG A 304 -31.64 -14.18 -35.38
C ARG A 304 -31.82 -13.49 -34.03
N PHE A 305 -32.41 -14.17 -33.06
CA PHE A 305 -32.60 -13.65 -31.70
C PHE A 305 -31.29 -13.70 -30.91
N HIS A 306 -30.51 -14.79 -31.04
CA HIS A 306 -29.15 -14.90 -30.51
C HIS A 306 -28.29 -13.70 -30.96
N LYS A 307 -28.26 -13.36 -32.25
CA LYS A 307 -27.49 -12.21 -32.75
C LYS A 307 -27.88 -10.88 -32.10
N LYS A 308 -29.17 -10.65 -31.81
CA LYS A 308 -29.64 -9.44 -31.13
C LYS A 308 -29.16 -9.39 -29.67
N ILE A 309 -29.27 -10.51 -28.94
CA ILE A 309 -28.77 -10.62 -27.56
C ILE A 309 -27.25 -10.42 -27.53
N ARG A 310 -26.53 -11.07 -28.46
CA ARG A 310 -25.07 -10.94 -28.58
C ARG A 310 -24.66 -9.49 -28.84
N GLY A 311 -25.35 -8.80 -29.75
CA GLY A 311 -25.11 -7.38 -30.01
C GLY A 311 -25.38 -6.47 -28.80
N ALA A 312 -26.43 -6.75 -28.02
CA ALA A 312 -26.69 -6.03 -26.77
C ALA A 312 -25.61 -6.32 -25.71
N TYR A 313 -25.17 -7.57 -25.60
CA TYR A 313 -24.10 -7.98 -24.70
C TYR A 313 -22.76 -7.33 -25.06
N ASP A 314 -22.36 -7.34 -26.32
CA ASP A 314 -21.09 -6.73 -26.76
C ASP A 314 -21.11 -5.20 -26.54
N LYS A 315 -22.29 -4.56 -26.66
CA LYS A 315 -22.46 -3.12 -26.46
C LYS A 315 -22.50 -2.69 -24.99
N TYR A 316 -23.11 -3.48 -24.11
CA TYR A 316 -23.37 -3.09 -22.71
C TYR A 316 -22.66 -3.99 -21.69
N GLY A 317 -22.67 -5.31 -21.90
CA GLY A 317 -22.12 -6.30 -20.97
C GLY A 317 -20.59 -6.36 -20.99
N TYR A 318 -19.96 -6.30 -22.17
CA TYR A 318 -18.50 -6.37 -22.29
C TYR A 318 -17.76 -5.13 -21.71
N PRO A 319 -18.22 -3.88 -21.93
CA PRO A 319 -17.64 -2.73 -21.23
C PRO A 319 -17.89 -2.77 -19.70
N LEU A 320 -18.99 -3.37 -19.26
CA LEU A 320 -19.29 -3.54 -17.84
C LEU A 320 -18.36 -4.57 -17.18
N SER A 321 -18.05 -5.68 -17.86
CA SER A 321 -17.13 -6.69 -17.32
C SER A 321 -15.73 -6.14 -17.07
N ARG A 322 -15.25 -5.24 -17.93
CA ARG A 322 -13.95 -4.55 -17.73
C ARG A 322 -13.92 -3.62 -16.51
N LYS A 323 -15.07 -3.27 -15.92
CA LYS A 323 -15.17 -2.42 -14.71
C LYS A 323 -15.29 -3.25 -13.42
N ILE A 324 -15.41 -4.56 -13.53
CA ILE A 324 -15.40 -5.50 -12.39
C ILE A 324 -13.94 -5.77 -12.03
N THR A 325 -13.38 -4.87 -11.23
CA THR A 325 -11.97 -4.91 -10.83
C THR A 325 -11.75 -5.35 -9.40
N THR A 326 -12.81 -5.60 -8.63
CA THR A 326 -12.71 -5.99 -7.22
C THR A 326 -13.54 -7.24 -6.91
N PRO A 327 -13.09 -8.10 -5.98
CA PRO A 327 -13.83 -9.31 -5.60
C PRO A 327 -15.25 -9.03 -5.10
N LEU A 328 -15.46 -7.94 -4.37
CA LEU A 328 -16.79 -7.52 -3.91
C LEU A 328 -17.73 -7.16 -5.06
N ARG A 329 -17.22 -6.52 -6.12
CA ARG A 329 -18.02 -6.24 -7.33
C ARG A 329 -18.34 -7.53 -8.06
N ALA A 330 -17.40 -8.46 -8.16
CA ALA A 330 -17.64 -9.77 -8.76
C ALA A 330 -18.72 -10.55 -7.99
N ASP A 331 -18.67 -10.56 -6.66
CA ASP A 331 -19.67 -11.20 -5.80
C ASP A 331 -21.05 -10.55 -5.93
N PHE A 332 -21.12 -9.22 -5.91
CA PHE A 332 -22.39 -8.49 -6.11
C PHE A 332 -23.04 -8.85 -7.44
N ILE A 333 -22.22 -8.88 -8.49
CA ILE A 333 -22.67 -9.26 -9.83
C ILE A 333 -23.09 -10.74 -9.88
N TYR A 334 -22.38 -11.64 -9.21
CA TYR A 334 -22.74 -13.05 -9.10
C TYR A 334 -24.14 -13.22 -8.50
N PHE A 335 -24.47 -12.47 -7.44
CA PHE A 335 -25.80 -12.47 -6.84
C PHE A 335 -26.86 -11.87 -7.77
N LEU A 336 -26.55 -10.76 -8.45
CA LEU A 336 -27.44 -10.14 -9.43
C LEU A 336 -27.78 -11.09 -10.59
N MET A 337 -26.84 -11.96 -10.95
CA MET A 337 -27.01 -12.97 -11.99
C MET A 337 -27.81 -14.21 -11.56
N LYS A 338 -28.03 -14.44 -10.26
CA LYS A 338 -28.76 -15.63 -9.79
C LYS A 338 -30.17 -15.75 -10.37
N PRO A 339 -31.02 -14.70 -10.36
CA PRO A 339 -32.33 -14.78 -11.01
C PRO A 339 -32.25 -15.16 -12.50
N LEU A 340 -31.26 -14.63 -13.22
CA LEU A 340 -31.03 -14.97 -14.63
C LEU A 340 -30.56 -16.42 -14.80
N GLU A 341 -29.69 -16.93 -13.92
CA GLU A 341 -29.27 -18.33 -13.91
C GLU A 341 -30.49 -19.27 -13.79
N TRP A 342 -31.43 -18.99 -12.88
CA TRP A 342 -32.66 -19.78 -12.74
C TRP A 342 -33.53 -19.72 -13.99
N MET A 343 -33.66 -18.54 -14.61
CA MET A 343 -34.38 -18.39 -15.88
C MET A 343 -33.71 -19.18 -17.01
N PHE A 344 -32.39 -19.11 -17.14
CA PHE A 344 -31.64 -19.87 -18.15
C PHE A 344 -31.79 -21.38 -17.95
N LEU A 345 -31.69 -21.85 -16.70
CA LEU A 345 -31.95 -23.24 -16.35
C LEU A 345 -33.37 -23.66 -16.74
N LEU A 346 -34.39 -22.87 -16.39
CA LEU A 346 -35.77 -23.16 -16.74
C LEU A 346 -35.93 -23.33 -18.25
N VAL A 347 -35.37 -22.42 -19.05
CA VAL A 347 -35.41 -22.52 -20.52
C VAL A 347 -34.68 -23.76 -21.02
N LEU A 348 -33.50 -24.08 -20.49
CA LEU A 348 -32.78 -25.29 -20.86
C LEU A 348 -33.61 -26.56 -20.59
N TYR A 349 -34.26 -26.64 -19.42
CA TYR A 349 -35.08 -27.79 -19.05
C TYR A 349 -36.39 -27.91 -19.85
N LEU A 350 -36.91 -26.80 -20.38
CA LEU A 350 -38.12 -26.80 -21.21
C LEU A 350 -37.84 -27.13 -22.69
N PHE A 351 -36.65 -26.77 -23.20
CA PHE A 351 -36.38 -26.75 -24.64
C PHE A 351 -35.18 -27.60 -25.08
N ASP A 352 -34.46 -28.24 -24.15
CA ASP A 352 -33.39 -29.21 -24.43
C ASP A 352 -33.80 -30.61 -23.95
N LEU A 353 -33.49 -31.63 -24.76
CA LEU A 353 -33.73 -33.04 -24.44
C LEU A 353 -32.76 -33.56 -23.36
N ARG A 354 -31.56 -32.98 -23.25
CA ARG A 354 -30.52 -33.41 -22.31
C ARG A 354 -29.80 -32.21 -21.67
N PRO A 355 -30.51 -31.39 -20.86
CA PRO A 355 -30.00 -30.10 -20.38
C PRO A 355 -28.73 -30.24 -19.54
N GLU A 356 -28.66 -31.20 -18.61
CA GLU A 356 -27.48 -31.38 -17.75
C GLU A 356 -26.24 -31.85 -18.53
N GLN A 357 -26.41 -32.67 -19.58
CA GLN A 357 -25.30 -33.06 -20.45
C GLN A 357 -24.77 -31.86 -21.24
N ARG A 358 -25.66 -30.98 -21.72
CA ARG A 358 -25.26 -29.73 -22.39
C ARG A 358 -24.54 -28.78 -21.45
N ILE A 359 -24.94 -28.67 -20.19
CA ILE A 359 -24.26 -27.84 -19.19
C ILE A 359 -22.88 -28.41 -18.87
N ALA A 360 -22.79 -29.72 -18.62
CA ALA A 360 -21.55 -30.39 -18.22
C ALA A 360 -20.44 -30.37 -19.28
N ARG A 361 -20.80 -30.37 -20.58
CA ARG A 361 -19.82 -30.31 -21.68
C ARG A 361 -19.20 -28.92 -21.88
N GLN A 362 -19.76 -27.86 -21.30
CA GLN A 362 -19.25 -26.50 -21.49
C GLN A 362 -17.86 -26.36 -20.86
N TYR A 363 -16.93 -25.77 -21.63
CA TYR A 363 -15.56 -25.50 -21.21
C TYR A 363 -14.83 -26.73 -20.67
N ALA A 364 -14.90 -27.85 -21.40
CA ALA A 364 -14.03 -28.99 -21.11
C ALA A 364 -12.56 -28.55 -21.18
N TYR A 365 -11.73 -29.07 -20.27
CA TYR A 365 -10.31 -28.80 -20.26
C TYR A 365 -9.62 -29.56 -21.40
N ILE A 366 -8.80 -28.86 -22.17
CA ILE A 366 -7.97 -29.38 -23.24
C ILE A 366 -6.54 -28.99 -22.89
N GLU A 367 -5.65 -29.97 -22.74
CA GLU A 367 -4.24 -29.72 -22.50
C GLU A 367 -3.62 -28.93 -23.66
N PRO A 368 -2.89 -27.83 -23.39
CA PRO A 368 -2.23 -27.08 -24.43
C PRO A 368 -1.16 -27.95 -25.09
N LYS A 369 -1.21 -28.05 -26.43
CA LYS A 369 -0.13 -28.71 -27.18
C LYS A 369 1.15 -27.89 -27.00
N LYS A 370 2.21 -28.56 -26.56
CA LYS A 370 3.57 -28.00 -26.40
C LYS A 370 4.11 -27.44 -27.71
#